data_AF-L0G0C5-F1
#
_entry.id   AF-L0G0C5-F1
#
_cell.length_a   1.000
_cell.length_b   1.000
_cell.length_c   1.000
_cell.angle_alpha   90.00
_cell.angle_beta   90.00
_cell.angle_gamma   90.00
#
_symmetry.space_group_name_H-M   'P 1'
#
loop_
_entity.id
_entity.type
_entity.pdbx_description
1 polymer ?
#
loop_
_entity_poly.entity_id
_entity_poly.type
_entity_poly.pdbx_seq_one_letter_code
_entity_poly.pdbx_strand_id
1 'polypeptide(L)'
;MKKLLFILPILSLALFVGSCSSMKGAPNYKVGMEESDFLKVHPEAVISSLEGKQKTYRVLRDERFYLLATFEDERLIKLEEKELPPYWNKKTAPSAEQDQDQ
;
A
#
# COMPACT_ATOMS: atom_id res chain seq x y z
N MET A 1 -3.06 -25.23 -49.22
CA MET A 1 -2.75 -25.13 -47.78
C MET A 1 -1.55 -24.21 -47.53
N LYS A 2 -1.64 -22.92 -47.87
CA LYS A 2 -0.54 -21.95 -47.71
C LYS A 2 -0.94 -20.69 -46.92
N LYS A 3 -2.24 -20.44 -46.78
CA LYS A 3 -2.79 -19.29 -46.03
C LYS A 3 -2.68 -19.47 -44.50
N LEU A 4 -2.64 -20.72 -44.02
CA LEU A 4 -2.56 -21.03 -42.58
C LEU A 4 -1.20 -20.68 -41.96
N LEU A 5 -0.12 -20.76 -42.75
CA LEU A 5 1.25 -20.47 -42.29
C LEU A 5 1.50 -18.98 -42.01
N PHE A 6 0.70 -18.08 -42.57
CA PHE A 6 0.81 -16.64 -42.34
C PHE A 6 0.03 -16.15 -41.12
N ILE A 7 -0.96 -16.91 -40.65
CA ILE A 7 -1.83 -16.51 -39.53
C ILE A 7 -1.16 -16.79 -38.18
N LEU A 8 -0.38 -17.88 -38.10
CA LEU A 8 0.35 -18.29 -36.89
C LEU A 8 1.31 -17.21 -36.33
N PRO A 9 2.18 -16.56 -37.14
CA PRO A 9 3.08 -15.53 -36.62
C PRO A 9 2.34 -14.25 -36.19
N ILE A 10 1.25 -13.89 -36.85
CA ILE A 10 0.44 -12.70 -36.51
C ILE A 10 -0.26 -12.90 -35.17
N LEU A 11 -0.77 -14.12 -34.91
CA LEU A 11 -1.40 -14.46 -33.64
C LEU A 11 -0.40 -14.49 -32.47
N SER A 12 0.82 -15.00 -32.72
CA SER A 12 1.92 -14.97 -31.73
C SER A 12 2.32 -13.54 -31.35
N LEU A 13 2.41 -12.64 -32.34
CA LEU A 13 2.78 -11.25 -32.11
C LEU A 13 1.72 -10.49 -31.31
N ALA A 14 0.43 -10.76 -31.54
CA ALA A 14 -0.68 -10.15 -30.80
C ALA A 14 -0.72 -10.57 -29.31
N LEU A 15 -0.29 -11.80 -28.99
CA LEU A 15 -0.22 -12.28 -27.61
C LEU A 15 0.95 -11.65 -26.83
N PHE A 16 2.05 -11.29 -27.50
CA PHE A 16 3.21 -10.66 -26.85
C PHE A 16 2.98 -9.20 -26.45
N VAL A 17 2.18 -8.44 -27.21
CA VAL A 17 1.89 -7.03 -26.89
C VAL A 17 0.83 -6.84 -25.79
N GLY A 18 0.08 -7.89 -25.44
CA GLY A 18 -0.92 -7.84 -24.36
C GLY A 18 -0.33 -7.86 -22.93
N SER A 19 0.93 -8.27 -22.78
CA SER A 19 1.53 -8.53 -21.46
C SER A 19 2.05 -7.28 -20.72
N CYS A 20 2.00 -6.09 -21.32
CA CYS A 20 2.46 -4.84 -20.68
C CYS A 20 1.37 -4.04 -19.96
N SER A 21 0.14 -4.55 -19.82
CA SER A 21 -0.96 -3.79 -19.20
C SER A 21 -1.08 -3.96 -17.67
N SER A 22 -0.23 -4.79 -17.04
CA SER A 22 -0.33 -5.08 -15.60
C SER A 22 0.46 -4.12 -14.69
N MET A 23 0.73 -2.90 -15.14
CA MET A 23 1.18 -1.83 -14.25
C MET A 23 -0.06 -1.13 -13.70
N LYS A 24 -0.79 -1.83 -12.80
CA LYS A 24 -1.80 -1.19 -11.94
C LYS A 24 -1.08 -0.01 -11.28
N GLY A 25 -1.43 1.21 -11.71
CA GLY A 25 -0.67 2.41 -11.42
C GLY A 25 -0.39 2.50 -9.92
N ALA A 26 0.89 2.46 -9.55
CA ALA A 26 1.27 2.74 -8.18
C ALA A 26 0.67 4.11 -7.83
N PRO A 27 -0.06 4.22 -6.71
CA PRO A 27 -0.60 5.51 -6.28
C PRO A 27 0.54 6.52 -6.23
N ASN A 28 0.40 7.60 -7.00
CA ASN A 28 1.39 8.66 -7.07
C ASN A 28 1.18 9.58 -5.87
N TYR A 29 1.67 9.17 -4.70
CA TYR A 29 1.69 10.03 -3.53
C TYR A 29 2.65 11.20 -3.76
N LYS A 30 2.21 12.41 -3.44
CA LYS A 30 3.01 13.62 -3.56
C LYS A 30 2.98 14.38 -2.24
N VAL A 31 4.14 14.87 -1.81
CA VAL A 31 4.21 15.82 -0.69
C VAL A 31 3.30 17.02 -1.02
N GLY A 32 2.48 17.43 -0.06
CA GLY A 32 1.43 18.44 -0.22
C GLY A 32 0.05 17.91 -0.64
N MET A 33 -0.09 16.61 -0.91
CA MET A 33 -1.40 15.97 -1.13
C MET A 33 -2.33 16.19 0.06
N GLU A 34 -3.61 16.41 -0.21
CA GLU A 34 -4.61 16.59 0.85
C GLU A 34 -4.88 15.28 1.58
N GLU A 35 -5.04 15.37 2.90
CA GLU A 35 -5.42 14.25 3.77
C GLU A 35 -6.69 13.55 3.25
N SER A 36 -7.68 14.33 2.82
CA SER A 36 -8.94 13.79 2.30
C SER A 36 -8.75 12.97 1.02
N ASP A 37 -7.85 13.37 0.13
CA ASP A 37 -7.58 12.66 -1.12
C ASP A 37 -6.85 11.35 -0.86
N PHE A 38 -5.92 11.33 0.08
CA PHE A 38 -5.27 10.11 0.52
C PHE A 38 -6.28 9.11 1.11
N LEU A 39 -7.17 9.56 2.00
CA LEU A 39 -8.15 8.71 2.66
C LEU A 39 -9.25 8.18 1.71
N LYS A 40 -9.54 8.88 0.61
CA LYS A 40 -10.42 8.36 -0.45
C LYS A 40 -9.81 7.15 -1.16
N VAL A 41 -8.49 7.14 -1.34
CA VAL A 41 -7.76 6.03 -1.97
C VAL A 41 -7.53 4.89 -0.97
N HIS A 42 -7.36 5.22 0.31
CA HIS A 42 -7.10 4.29 1.41
C HIS A 42 -8.14 4.38 2.53
N PRO A 43 -9.40 3.95 2.28
CA PRO A 43 -10.43 3.95 3.30
C PRO A 43 -10.11 3.03 4.50
N GLU A 44 -9.20 2.07 4.32
CA GLU A 44 -8.69 1.15 5.34
C GLU A 44 -7.59 1.75 6.23
N ALA A 45 -7.16 2.99 5.99
CA ALA A 45 -6.11 3.64 6.75
C ALA A 45 -6.46 3.75 8.24
N VAL A 46 -5.52 3.34 9.10
CA VAL A 46 -5.68 3.42 10.57
C VAL A 46 -4.71 4.46 11.14
N ILE A 47 -5.16 5.28 12.08
CA ILE A 47 -4.27 6.25 12.76
C ILE A 47 -3.23 5.48 13.59
N SER A 48 -1.96 5.70 13.31
CA SER A 48 -0.81 5.12 14.02
C SER A 48 -0.20 6.08 15.05
N SER A 49 -0.28 7.39 14.82
CA SER A 49 0.12 8.43 15.79
C SER A 49 -0.69 9.70 15.57
N LEU A 50 -0.91 10.44 16.65
CA LEU A 50 -1.59 11.73 16.69
C LEU A 50 -0.81 12.65 17.65
N GLU A 51 0.01 13.53 17.12
CA GLU A 51 0.92 14.39 17.88
C GLU A 51 0.72 15.86 17.49
N GLY A 52 -0.02 16.60 18.33
CA GLY A 52 -0.33 18.00 18.08
C GLY A 52 -1.08 18.18 16.76
N LYS A 53 -0.42 18.82 15.78
CA LYS A 53 -0.96 19.04 14.44
C LYS A 53 -0.65 17.91 13.45
N GLN A 54 0.21 16.97 13.84
CA GLN A 54 0.64 15.88 12.98
C GLN A 54 -0.22 14.63 13.19
N LYS A 55 -0.68 14.05 12.09
CA LYS A 55 -1.40 12.78 12.07
C LYS A 55 -0.64 11.81 11.19
N THR A 56 -0.35 10.61 11.69
CA THR A 56 0.25 9.55 10.88
C THR A 56 -0.72 8.41 10.70
N TYR A 57 -1.05 8.10 9.45
CA TYR A 57 -1.87 6.96 9.06
C TYR A 57 -1.00 5.78 8.67
N ARG A 58 -1.43 4.58 9.02
CA ARG A 58 -0.87 3.32 8.58
C ARG A 58 -1.81 2.64 7.61
N VAL A 59 -1.28 2.23 6.46
CA VAL A 59 -2.01 1.47 5.43
C VAL A 59 -1.25 0.18 5.15
N LEU A 60 -1.94 -0.96 5.19
CA LEU A 60 -1.36 -2.23 4.77
C LEU A 60 -1.32 -2.28 3.24
N ARG A 61 -0.13 -2.46 2.66
CA ARG A 61 0.04 -2.55 1.21
C ARG A 61 -0.01 -4.00 0.73
N ASP A 62 0.69 -4.87 1.45
CA ASP A 62 0.81 -6.30 1.19
C ASP A 62 1.01 -7.06 2.52
N GLU A 63 1.16 -8.37 2.47
CA GLU A 63 1.44 -9.23 3.65
C GLU A 63 2.76 -8.91 4.35
N ARG A 64 3.63 -8.13 3.72
CA ARG A 64 5.00 -7.84 4.19
C ARG A 64 5.28 -6.37 4.43
N PHE A 65 4.49 -5.45 3.87
CA PHE A 65 4.82 -4.03 3.89
C PHE A 65 3.61 -3.20 4.29
N TYR A 66 3.87 -2.11 5.00
CA TYR A 66 2.90 -1.08 5.32
C TYR A 66 3.46 0.30 5.01
N LEU A 67 2.57 1.21 4.67
CA LEU A 67 2.87 2.61 4.46
C LEU A 67 2.54 3.39 5.74
N LEU A 68 3.39 4.37 6.07
CA LEU A 68 3.12 5.41 7.06
C LEU A 68 3.05 6.75 6.33
N ALA A 69 1.88 7.36 6.33
CA ALA A 69 1.62 8.65 5.72
C ALA A 69 1.39 9.70 6.82
N THR A 70 2.32 10.64 6.98
CA THR A 70 2.25 11.71 7.97
C THR A 70 1.75 12.99 7.33
N PHE A 71 0.71 13.56 7.93
CA PHE A 71 0.06 14.80 7.55
C PHE A 71 0.29 15.86 8.62
N GLU A 72 0.49 17.09 8.20
CA GLU A 72 0.49 18.28 9.06
C GLU A 72 -0.37 19.35 8.40
N ASP A 73 -1.26 19.99 9.16
CA ASP A 73 -2.23 20.97 8.63
C ASP A 73 -2.93 20.45 7.35
N GLU A 74 -3.40 19.19 7.40
CA GLU A 74 -4.11 18.46 6.32
C GLU A 74 -3.31 18.18 5.03
N ARG A 75 -1.99 18.40 5.06
CA ARG A 75 -1.10 18.19 3.92
C ARG A 75 -0.11 17.06 4.19
N LEU A 76 0.08 16.15 3.23
CA LEU A 76 1.05 15.08 3.32
C LEU A 76 2.46 15.68 3.39
N ILE A 77 3.16 15.50 4.52
CA ILE A 77 4.53 15.99 4.69
C ILE A 77 5.56 14.88 4.56
N LYS A 78 5.17 13.63 4.82
CA LYS A 78 6.09 12.47 4.81
C LYS A 78 5.36 11.20 4.44
N LEU A 79 6.01 10.36 3.64
CA LEU A 79 5.57 9.01 3.34
C LEU A 79 6.73 8.03 3.54
N GLU A 80 6.50 6.99 4.32
CA GLU A 80 7.48 5.94 4.58
C GLU A 80 6.88 4.57 4.26
N GLU A 81 7.68 3.68 3.69
CA GLU A 81 7.34 2.26 3.57
C GLU A 81 8.18 1.46 4.54
N LYS A 82 7.55 0.56 5.29
CA LYS A 82 8.21 -0.28 6.30
C LYS A 82 7.78 -1.73 6.15
N GLU A 83 8.71 -2.64 6.45
CA GLU A 83 8.40 -4.07 6.52
C GLU A 83 7.66 -4.39 7.82
N LEU A 84 6.66 -5.27 7.74
CA LEU A 84 6.07 -5.88 8.90
C LEU A 84 7.11 -6.76 9.59
N PRO A 85 7.22 -6.70 10.93
CA PRO A 85 8.10 -7.60 11.64
C PRO A 85 7.66 -9.05 11.38
N PRO A 86 8.61 -9.97 11.17
CA PRO A 86 8.27 -11.35 10.86
C PRO A 86 7.49 -11.97 12.02
N TYR A 87 6.41 -12.69 11.69
CA TYR A 87 5.37 -13.17 12.61
C TYR A 87 5.85 -14.06 13.79
N TRP A 88 7.12 -14.49 13.83
CA TRP A 88 7.64 -15.34 14.90
C TRP A 88 7.86 -14.61 16.23
N ASN A 89 7.85 -13.27 16.25
CA ASN A 89 8.04 -12.45 17.45
C ASN A 89 6.74 -11.89 18.06
N LYS A 90 5.69 -12.71 18.24
CA LYS A 90 4.44 -12.30 18.94
C LYS A 90 4.56 -12.08 20.46
N LYS A 91 5.77 -11.87 21.01
CA LYS A 91 6.01 -11.75 22.46
C LYS A 91 6.02 -10.31 23.01
N THR A 92 5.59 -9.31 22.25
CA THR A 92 5.65 -7.90 22.68
C THR A 92 4.32 -7.16 22.68
N ALA A 93 3.19 -7.84 22.51
CA ALA A 93 1.92 -7.27 22.97
C ALA A 93 1.84 -7.49 24.48
N PRO A 94 1.74 -6.45 25.33
CA PRO A 94 1.32 -6.64 26.71
C PRO A 94 -0.08 -7.23 26.64
N SER A 95 -0.25 -8.46 27.14
CA SER A 95 -1.58 -9.01 27.35
C SER A 95 -2.27 -8.10 28.34
N ALA A 96 -3.44 -7.56 27.98
CA ALA A 96 -4.25 -6.68 28.81
C ALA A 96 -4.93 -7.47 29.96
N GLU A 97 -4.15 -8.29 30.66
CA GLU A 97 -4.61 -9.26 31.66
C GLU A 97 -3.63 -9.34 32.84
N GLN A 98 -3.10 -8.19 33.24
CA GLN A 98 -2.43 -7.99 34.53
C GLN A 98 -2.81 -6.63 35.09
N ASP A 99 -4.10 -6.42 35.34
CA ASP A 99 -4.61 -5.35 36.23
C ASP A 99 -5.88 -5.84 36.97
N GLN A 100 -5.91 -7.12 37.30
CA GLN A 100 -6.79 -7.69 38.33
C GLN A 100 -6.01 -8.77 39.06
N ASP A 101 -5.12 -8.36 39.95
CA ASP A 101 -5.01 -9.02 41.25
C ASP A 101 -4.40 -8.03 42.25
N GLN A 102 -4.95 -8.12 43.47
CA GLN A 102 -4.95 -7.19 44.58
C GLN A 102 -3.58 -6.89 45.21
#